data_AF-A0A8S3H8L2-F1
#
_entry.id   AF-A0A8S3H8L2-F1
#
_cell.length_a   1.000
_cell.length_b   1.000
_cell.length_c   1.000
_cell.angle_alpha   90.00
_cell.angle_beta   90.00
_cell.angle_gamma   90.00
#
_symmetry.space_group_name_H-M   'P 1'
#
loop_
_entity.id
_entity.type
_entity.pdbx_description
1 polymer ?
#
loop_
_entity_poly.entity_id
_entity_poly.type
_entity_poly.pdbx_seq_one_letter_code
_entity_poly.pdbx_strand_id
1 'polypeptide(L)' 'AGFPPGVVNIVPGDGPNCGYAIAIHPNINKIAFTGSVEVGKKIQEAAGKSNLKRVTLEL' A
#
# COMPACT_ATOMS: atom_id res chain seq x y z
N ALA A 1 -18.32 11.00 13.23
CA ALA A 1 -18.08 10.92 11.79
C ALA A 1 -18.89 9.85 11.04
N GLY A 2 -19.59 8.91 11.69
CA GLY A 2 -20.69 8.14 11.08
C GLY A 2 -20.37 7.30 9.84
N PHE A 3 -19.11 6.98 9.57
CA PHE A 3 -18.73 6.16 8.41
C PHE A 3 -19.31 4.75 8.53
N PRO A 4 -19.90 4.20 7.45
CA PRO A 4 -20.30 2.79 7.41
C PRO A 4 -19.13 1.83 7.71
N PRO A 5 -19.40 0.64 8.28
CA PRO A 5 -18.38 -0.39 8.46
C PRO A 5 -17.65 -0.73 7.14
N GLY A 6 -16.34 -0.89 7.21
CA GLY A 6 -15.49 -1.25 6.05
C GLY A 6 -15.01 -0.09 5.19
N VAL A 7 -15.50 1.14 5.41
CA VAL A 7 -15.02 2.34 4.67
C VAL A 7 -13.60 2.72 5.08
N VAL A 8 -13.30 2.65 6.37
CA VAL A 8 -11.95 2.90 6.91
C VAL A 8 -11.52 1.67 7.68
N ASN A 9 -10.42 1.07 7.24
CA ASN A 9 -9.81 -0.09 7.89
C ASN A 9 -8.39 0.30 8.28
N ILE A 10 -8.05 0.16 9.56
CA ILE A 10 -6.70 0.42 10.07
C ILE A 10 -6.14 -0.93 10.51
N VAL A 11 -5.03 -1.33 9.91
CA VAL A 11 -4.39 -2.62 10.16
C VAL A 11 -2.95 -2.36 10.59
N PRO A 12 -2.66 -2.30 11.90
CA PRO A 12 -1.30 -2.15 12.40
C PRO A 12 -0.49 -3.41 12.09
N GLY A 13 0.76 -3.22 11.70
CA GLY A 13 1.70 -4.31 11.41
C GLY A 13 3.04 -3.77 10.93
N ASP A 14 4.00 -4.66 10.73
CA ASP A 14 5.30 -4.29 10.20
C ASP A 14 5.26 -4.04 8.68
N GLY A 15 6.32 -3.41 8.17
CA GLY A 15 6.50 -3.18 6.73
C GLY A 15 6.63 -4.47 5.91
N PRO A 16 7.53 -5.41 6.27
CA PRO A 16 7.80 -6.61 5.48
C PRO A 16 6.63 -7.57 5.32
N ASN A 17 5.73 -7.66 6.31
CA ASN A 17 4.56 -8.54 6.25
C ASN A 17 3.31 -7.73 5.88
N CYS A 18 2.86 -6.81 6.73
CA CYS A 18 1.59 -6.10 6.53
C CYS A 18 1.67 -5.13 5.34
N GLY A 19 2.72 -4.29 5.31
CA GLY A 19 2.93 -3.33 4.23
C GLY A 19 3.10 -4.01 2.86
N TYR A 20 3.90 -5.08 2.81
CA TYR A 20 4.11 -5.82 1.56
C TYR A 20 2.84 -6.53 1.08
N ALA A 21 2.07 -7.15 1.99
CA ALA A 21 0.78 -7.76 1.63
C ALA A 21 -0.19 -6.76 0.99
N ILE A 22 -0.28 -5.54 1.54
CA ILE A 22 -1.03 -4.43 0.94
C ILE A 22 -0.45 -4.07 -0.44
N ALA A 23 0.88 -3.98 -0.56
CA ALA A 23 1.55 -3.59 -1.79
C ALA A 23 1.25 -4.51 -2.98
N ILE A 24 1.23 -5.82 -2.75
CA ILE A 24 0.98 -6.84 -3.78
C ILE A 24 -0.49 -7.19 -3.97
N HIS A 25 -1.41 -6.68 -3.13
CA HIS A 25 -2.79 -7.14 -3.14
C HIS A 25 -3.48 -6.85 -4.49
N PRO A 26 -4.07 -7.86 -5.16
CA PRO A 26 -4.60 -7.71 -6.52
C PRO A 26 -5.85 -6.81 -6.59
N ASN A 27 -6.59 -6.70 -5.48
CA ASN A 27 -7.84 -5.93 -5.42
C ASN A 27 -7.66 -4.50 -4.87
N ILE A 28 -6.43 -4.07 -4.53
CA ILE A 28 -6.19 -2.68 -4.12
C ILE A 28 -5.97 -1.83 -5.37
N ASN A 29 -6.71 -0.74 -5.50
CA ASN A 29 -6.70 0.08 -6.71
C ASN A 29 -5.62 1.18 -6.72
N LYS A 30 -5.14 1.62 -5.55
CA LYS A 30 -4.12 2.66 -5.41
C LYS A 30 -3.37 2.51 -4.09
N ILE A 31 -2.09 2.86 -4.11
CA ILE A 31 -1.26 3.05 -2.92
C ILE A 31 -0.78 4.51 -2.88
N ALA A 32 -0.81 5.08 -1.68
CA ALA A 32 -0.10 6.29 -1.32
C ALA A 32 0.88 5.92 -0.20
N PHE A 33 2.16 6.16 -0.40
CA PHE A 33 3.21 5.77 0.52
C PHE A 33 4.07 6.97 0.90
N THR A 34 4.42 7.05 2.18
CA THR A 34 5.37 7.99 2.73
C THR A 34 6.40 7.24 3.55
N GLY A 35 7.68 7.45 3.28
CA GLY A 35 8.77 6.76 3.95
C GLY A 35 10.07 6.84 3.17
N SER A 36 11.01 5.94 3.43
CA SER A 36 12.33 6.02 2.78
C SER A 36 12.29 5.70 1.29
N VAL A 37 13.22 6.30 0.54
CA VAL A 37 13.49 5.99 -0.88
C VAL A 37 13.64 4.48 -1.13
N GLU A 38 14.34 3.77 -0.23
CA GLU A 38 14.57 2.32 -0.36
C GLU A 38 13.25 1.54 -0.36
N VAL A 39 12.35 1.84 0.58
CA VAL A 39 11.05 1.16 0.68
C VAL A 39 10.12 1.62 -0.44
N GLY A 40 10.14 2.90 -0.82
CA GLY A 40 9.36 3.43 -1.95
C GLY A 40 9.61 2.66 -3.25
N LYS A 41 10.86 2.32 -3.55
CA LYS A 41 11.21 1.46 -4.70
C LYS A 41 10.56 0.07 -4.61
N LYS A 42 10.59 -0.56 -3.42
CA LYS A 42 9.97 -1.87 -3.18
C LYS A 42 8.44 -1.81 -3.37
N ILE A 43 7.79 -0.74 -2.91
CA ILE A 43 6.35 -0.53 -3.12
C ILE A 43 6.01 -0.38 -4.61
N GLN A 44 6.79 0.41 -5.35
CA GLN A 44 6.59 0.61 -6.79
C GLN A 44 6.75 -0.72 -7.56
N GLU A 45 7.76 -1.52 -7.20
CA GLU A 45 7.99 -2.85 -7.79
C GLU A 45 6.85 -3.82 -7.49
N ALA A 46 6.39 -3.88 -6.23
CA ALA A 46 5.28 -4.73 -5.80
C ALA A 46 3.96 -4.38 -6.51
N ALA A 47 3.67 -3.09 -6.69
CA ALA A 47 2.54 -2.63 -7.50
C ALA A 47 2.68 -3.06 -8.96
N GLY A 48 3.91 -2.93 -9.51
CA GLY A 48 4.27 -3.35 -10.86
C GLY A 48 4.01 -4.83 -11.13
N LYS A 49 4.45 -5.69 -10.21
CA LYS A 49 4.33 -7.15 -10.29
C LYS A 49 2.93 -7.71 -10.02
N SER A 50 2.04 -6.91 -9.44
CA SER A 50 0.69 -7.36 -9.05
C SER A 50 -0.35 -6.99 -10.09
N ASN A 51 -0.84 -5.75 -10.05
CA ASN A 51 -1.97 -5.31 -10.87
C ASN A 51 -1.76 -3.94 -11.51
N LEU A 52 -0.53 -3.43 -11.54
CA LEU A 52 -0.18 -2.09 -12.05
C LEU A 52 -1.02 -0.98 -11.39
N LYS A 53 -1.39 -1.15 -10.11
CA LYS A 53 -2.11 -0.12 -9.34
C LYS A 53 -1.33 1.20 -9.31
N ARG A 54 -2.06 2.30 -9.27
CA ARG A 54 -1.48 3.64 -9.17
C ARG A 54 -0.70 3.77 -7.86
N VAL A 55 0.47 4.39 -7.91
CA VAL A 55 1.32 4.65 -6.75
C VAL A 55 1.64 6.14 -6.68
N THR A 56 1.58 6.71 -5.48
CA THR A 56 2.18 8.03 -5.17
C THR A 56 3.20 7.81 -4.06
N LEU A 57 4.39 8.39 -4.20
CA LEU A 57 5.51 8.23 -3.28
C LEU A 57 5.95 9.61 -2.77
N GLU A 58 6.02 9.74 -1.45
CA GLU A 58 6.65 10.88 -0.75
C GLU A 58 7.89 10.32 -0.03
N LEU A 59 9.10 10.71 -0.46
CA LEU A 59 10.37 10.02 -0.14
C LEU A 59 11.44 10.91 0.50
#